data_AF-A0A355K9E4-F1
#
_entry.id   AF-A0A355K9E4-F1
#
_cell.length_a   1.000
_cell.length_b   1.000
_cell.length_c   1.000
_cell.angle_alpha   90.00
_cell.angle_beta   90.00
_cell.angle_gamma   90.00
#
_symmetry.space_group_name_H-M   'P 1'
#
loop_
_entity.id
_entity.type
_entity.pdbx_description
1 polymer ?
#
loop_
_entity_poly.entity_id
_entity_poly.type
_entity_poly.pdbx_seq_one_letter_code
_entity_poly.pdbx_strand_id
1 'polypeptide(L)'
;RGGNWVDVVFFEEMSNLHEVWDEKLIQYEELSYTEWANWLVQKITPADLGEWGAATPGQWADESAAIRDTIYPESEILSYDYAYMARPILNQQMSKGGVRLAAYLNAMFEPVPETE
;
A
#
# COMPACT_ATOMS: atom_id res chain seq x y z
N ARG A 1 -14.04 1.79 12.45
CA ARG A 1 -13.58 0.38 12.33
C ARG A 1 -13.02 0.15 10.93
N GLY A 2 -11.97 0.88 10.54
CA GLY A 2 -11.17 0.66 9.32
C GLY A 2 -11.89 0.23 8.03
N GLY A 3 -13.09 0.72 7.71
CA GLY A 3 -13.84 0.28 6.52
C GLY A 3 -14.65 -1.02 6.66
N ASN A 4 -14.49 -1.79 7.75
CA ASN A 4 -15.21 -3.06 7.99
C ASN A 4 -16.73 -2.91 8.14
N TRP A 5 -17.21 -1.69 8.30
CA TRP A 5 -18.62 -1.34 8.51
C TRP A 5 -19.19 -0.51 7.36
N VAL A 6 -18.46 -0.43 6.26
CA VAL A 6 -18.88 0.24 5.05
C VAL A 6 -19.17 -0.87 4.05
N ASP A 7 -20.43 -1.28 3.99
CA ASP A 7 -20.88 -2.30 3.05
C ASP A 7 -20.85 -1.75 1.63
N VAL A 8 -20.36 -2.56 0.70
CA VAL A 8 -20.19 -2.18 -0.71
C VAL A 8 -20.45 -3.38 -1.62
N VAL A 9 -20.66 -3.11 -2.90
CA VAL A 9 -20.67 -4.10 -3.97
C VAL A 9 -19.43 -3.89 -4.82
N PHE A 10 -18.53 -4.86 -4.88
CA PHE A 10 -17.33 -4.83 -5.73
C PHE A 10 -17.52 -5.81 -6.90
N PHE A 11 -17.64 -5.29 -8.13
CA PHE A 11 -17.90 -6.09 -9.34
C PHE A 11 -18.99 -7.16 -9.14
N GLU A 12 -20.19 -6.72 -8.74
CA GLU A 12 -21.38 -7.57 -8.52
C GLU A 12 -21.33 -8.47 -7.26
N GLU A 13 -20.23 -8.45 -6.50
CA GLU A 13 -20.10 -9.20 -5.25
C GLU A 13 -20.27 -8.31 -4.03
N MET A 14 -21.12 -8.72 -3.08
CA MET A 14 -21.23 -8.07 -1.78
C MET A 14 -19.93 -8.22 -0.99
N SER A 15 -19.48 -7.13 -0.37
CA SER A 15 -18.25 -7.08 0.44
C SER A 15 -18.31 -5.89 1.42
N ASN A 16 -17.19 -5.57 2.06
CA ASN A 16 -17.00 -4.34 2.81
C ASN A 16 -15.74 -3.62 2.34
N LEU A 17 -15.67 -2.31 2.56
CA LEU A 17 -14.57 -1.48 2.05
C LEU A 17 -13.18 -1.96 2.52
N HIS A 18 -13.09 -2.56 3.71
CA HIS A 18 -11.81 -3.08 4.21
C HIS A 18 -11.32 -4.27 3.39
N GLU A 19 -12.18 -5.26 3.15
CA GLU A 19 -11.88 -6.42 2.31
C GLU A 19 -11.53 -6.02 0.87
N VAL A 20 -12.19 -4.98 0.34
CA VAL A 20 -11.86 -4.44 -0.98
C VAL A 20 -10.41 -3.97 -1.07
N TRP A 21 -9.90 -3.28 -0.06
CA TRP A 21 -8.51 -2.79 -0.02
C TRP A 21 -7.48 -3.87 0.34
N ASP A 22 -7.82 -4.75 1.29
CA ASP A 22 -6.89 -5.77 1.77
C ASP A 22 -6.73 -6.94 0.79
N GLU A 23 -7.75 -7.19 -0.07
CA GLU A 23 -7.77 -8.39 -0.92
C GLU A 23 -8.27 -8.13 -2.33
N LYS A 24 -9.50 -7.61 -2.52
CA LYS A 24 -10.13 -7.65 -3.84
C LYS A 24 -9.45 -6.77 -4.89
N LEU A 25 -8.96 -5.59 -4.52
CA LEU A 25 -8.18 -4.73 -5.42
C LEU A 25 -6.86 -5.37 -5.85
N ILE A 26 -6.21 -6.12 -4.95
CA ILE A 26 -4.97 -6.84 -5.25
C ILE A 26 -5.25 -7.99 -6.23
N GLN A 27 -6.28 -8.78 -5.97
CA GLN A 27 -6.67 -9.88 -6.84
C GLN A 27 -7.10 -9.39 -8.22
N TYR A 28 -7.75 -8.22 -8.30
CA TYR A 28 -8.17 -7.59 -9.54
C TYR A 28 -7.00 -7.22 -10.47
N GLU A 29 -5.77 -7.05 -9.96
CA GLU A 29 -4.61 -6.83 -10.82
C GLU A 29 -4.22 -8.08 -11.64
N GLU A 30 -4.67 -9.28 -11.22
CA GLU A 30 -4.41 -10.57 -11.87
C GLU A 30 -2.92 -10.88 -12.11
N LEU A 31 -2.02 -10.26 -11.35
CA LEU A 31 -0.58 -10.49 -11.39
C LEU A 31 -0.16 -11.48 -10.29
N SER A 32 0.83 -12.32 -10.58
CA SER A 32 1.51 -13.03 -9.48
C SER A 32 2.25 -12.04 -8.58
N TYR A 33 2.39 -12.38 -7.30
CA TYR A 33 3.09 -11.52 -6.34
C TYR A 33 4.52 -11.18 -6.77
N THR A 34 5.21 -12.12 -7.41
CA THR A 34 6.57 -11.91 -7.94
C THR A 34 6.59 -10.93 -9.11
N GLU A 35 5.66 -11.06 -10.04
CA GLU A 35 5.57 -10.12 -11.18
C GLU A 35 5.25 -8.72 -10.72
N TRP A 36 4.28 -8.58 -9.81
CA TRP A 36 3.88 -7.27 -9.32
C TRP A 36 5.00 -6.63 -8.49
N ALA A 37 5.66 -7.37 -7.60
CA ALA A 37 6.81 -6.88 -6.86
C ALA A 37 7.95 -6.44 -7.78
N ASN A 38 8.29 -7.24 -8.81
CA ASN A 38 9.31 -6.89 -9.79
C ASN A 38 8.95 -5.59 -10.54
N TRP A 39 7.69 -5.44 -10.94
CA TRP A 39 7.22 -4.23 -11.60
C TRP A 39 7.31 -3.00 -10.68
N LEU A 40 6.86 -3.13 -9.42
CA LEU A 40 6.91 -2.05 -8.43
C LEU A 40 8.34 -1.62 -8.14
N VAL A 41 9.26 -2.56 -7.93
CA VAL A 41 10.69 -2.28 -7.64
C VAL A 41 11.34 -1.47 -8.76
N GLN A 42 11.02 -1.75 -10.03
CA GLN A 42 11.54 -0.99 -11.17
C GLN A 42 11.07 0.48 -11.21
N LYS A 43 9.99 0.81 -10.50
CA LYS A 43 9.45 2.19 -10.44
C LYS A 43 10.02 3.01 -9.29
N ILE A 44 10.68 2.38 -8.31
CA ILE A 44 11.23 3.06 -7.13
C ILE A 44 12.53 3.76 -7.52
N THR A 45 12.61 5.07 -7.27
CA THR A 45 13.79 5.87 -7.58
C THR A 45 14.74 5.97 -6.38
N PRO A 46 16.01 6.39 -6.58
CA PRO A 46 16.91 6.68 -5.46
C PRO A 46 16.37 7.75 -4.48
N ALA A 47 15.59 8.72 -4.99
CA ALA A 47 14.95 9.73 -4.15
C ALA A 47 13.88 9.07 -3.25
N ASP A 48 13.04 8.20 -3.82
CA ASP A 48 12.04 7.45 -3.06
C ASP A 48 12.68 6.57 -1.97
N LEU A 49 13.80 5.91 -2.28
CA LEU A 49 14.55 5.11 -1.29
C LEU A 49 15.00 5.96 -0.10
N GLY A 50 15.56 7.15 -0.38
CA GLY A 50 16.01 8.07 0.67
C GLY A 50 14.86 8.65 1.48
N GLU A 51 13.79 9.09 0.82
CA GLU A 51 12.63 9.69 1.48
C GLU A 51 11.83 8.67 2.30
N TRP A 52 11.41 7.57 1.68
CA TRP A 52 10.54 6.59 2.33
C TRP A 52 11.28 5.76 3.37
N GLY A 53 12.57 5.48 3.15
CA GLY A 53 13.41 4.71 4.07
C GLY A 53 13.74 5.46 5.36
N ALA A 54 13.71 6.80 5.35
CA ALA A 54 13.96 7.63 6.53
C ALA A 54 12.70 7.87 7.39
N ALA A 55 11.50 7.53 6.88
CA ALA A 55 10.25 7.77 7.58
C ALA A 55 10.09 6.84 8.80
N THR A 56 9.58 7.38 9.90
CA THR A 56 9.30 6.64 11.13
C THR A 56 7.94 5.92 11.09
N PRO A 57 7.72 4.86 11.90
CA PRO A 57 6.42 4.20 11.99
C PRO A 57 5.23 5.12 12.28
N GLY A 58 5.44 6.18 13.08
CA GLY A 58 4.42 7.20 13.33
C GLY A 58 4.02 7.93 12.04
N GLN A 59 5.00 8.36 11.23
CA GLN A 59 4.74 8.99 9.94
C GLN A 59 4.06 8.05 8.96
N TRP A 60 4.35 6.74 8.98
CA TRP A 60 3.64 5.77 8.13
C TRP A 60 2.15 5.72 8.46
N ALA A 61 1.82 5.77 9.76
CA ALA A 61 0.44 5.82 10.24
C ALA A 61 -0.24 7.14 9.86
N ASP A 62 0.44 8.27 10.03
CA ASP A 62 -0.09 9.59 9.65
C ASP A 62 -0.38 9.68 8.15
N GLU A 63 0.52 9.16 7.30
CA GLU A 63 0.31 9.09 5.86
C GLU A 63 -0.89 8.20 5.49
N SER A 64 -1.02 7.04 6.13
CA SER A 64 -2.14 6.13 5.91
C SER A 64 -3.47 6.77 6.35
N ALA A 65 -3.44 7.52 7.45
CA ALA A 65 -4.59 8.29 7.93
C ALA A 65 -4.98 9.42 6.96
N ALA A 66 -4.00 10.10 6.35
CA ALA A 66 -4.27 11.15 5.36
C ALA A 66 -4.88 10.61 4.05
N ILE A 67 -4.49 9.41 3.61
CA ILE A 67 -5.07 8.74 2.43
C ILE A 67 -6.52 8.32 2.69
N ARG A 68 -6.88 8.04 3.95
CA ARG A 68 -8.22 7.55 4.31
C ARG A 68 -9.35 8.38 3.70
N ASP A 69 -9.24 9.70 3.73
CA ASP A 69 -10.32 10.59 3.27
C ASP A 69 -10.47 10.59 1.75
N THR A 70 -9.51 10.05 1.00
CA THR A 70 -9.57 9.97 -0.48
C THR A 70 -10.12 8.63 -0.98
N ILE A 71 -10.15 7.60 -0.12
CA ILE A 71 -10.49 6.23 -0.51
C ILE A 71 -11.90 5.80 -0.08
N TYR A 72 -12.59 6.59 0.73
CA TYR A 72 -13.99 6.30 1.08
C TYR A 72 -14.88 6.68 -0.11
N PRO A 73 -15.63 5.72 -0.68
CA PRO A 73 -16.38 5.96 -1.90
C PRO A 73 -17.66 6.75 -1.65
N GLU A 74 -18.08 7.56 -2.63
CA GLU A 74 -19.38 8.24 -2.62
C GLU A 74 -20.54 7.29 -2.99
N SER A 75 -20.23 6.19 -3.68
CA SER A 75 -21.16 5.15 -4.14
C SER A 75 -20.85 3.83 -3.45
N GLU A 76 -21.89 3.07 -3.07
CA GLU A 76 -21.72 1.71 -2.55
C GLU A 76 -21.33 0.71 -3.65
N ILE A 77 -21.53 1.05 -4.93
CA ILE A 77 -21.13 0.22 -6.08
C ILE A 77 -19.73 0.64 -6.53
N LEU A 78 -18.78 -0.29 -6.37
CA LEU A 78 -17.38 -0.17 -6.74
C LEU A 78 -17.10 -1.05 -7.96
N SER A 79 -16.64 -0.43 -9.04
CA SER A 79 -16.32 -1.11 -10.30
C SER A 79 -15.07 -0.49 -10.91
N TYR A 80 -14.96 -0.48 -12.23
CA TYR A 80 -13.78 -0.06 -12.98
C TYR A 80 -13.23 1.32 -12.56
N ASP A 81 -14.09 2.32 -12.38
CA ASP A 81 -13.66 3.69 -12.02
C ASP A 81 -12.98 3.72 -10.64
N TYR A 82 -13.54 2.99 -9.68
CA TYR A 82 -12.98 2.91 -8.33
C TYR A 82 -11.65 2.15 -8.33
N ALA A 83 -11.58 1.00 -9.01
CA ALA A 83 -10.35 0.24 -9.14
C ALA A 83 -9.25 1.04 -9.84
N TYR A 84 -9.60 1.78 -10.90
CA TYR A 84 -8.68 2.66 -11.63
C TYR A 84 -8.13 3.78 -10.74
N MET A 85 -8.98 4.43 -9.95
CA MET A 85 -8.57 5.46 -8.98
C MET A 85 -7.69 4.89 -7.86
N ALA A 86 -8.05 3.71 -7.34
CA ALA A 86 -7.35 3.09 -6.22
C ALA A 86 -5.98 2.53 -6.60
N ARG A 87 -5.80 2.01 -7.82
CA ARG A 87 -4.58 1.39 -8.32
C ARG A 87 -3.29 2.19 -8.05
N PRO A 88 -3.17 3.49 -8.40
CA PRO A 88 -1.97 4.26 -8.11
C PRO A 88 -1.68 4.37 -6.61
N ILE A 89 -2.71 4.49 -5.77
CA ILE A 89 -2.58 4.55 -4.31
C ILE A 89 -2.08 3.20 -3.78
N LEU A 90 -2.73 2.11 -4.20
CA LEU A 90 -2.35 0.75 -3.83
C LEU A 90 -0.88 0.45 -4.18
N ASN A 91 -0.49 0.73 -5.42
CA ASN A 91 0.89 0.57 -5.87
C ASN A 91 1.88 1.38 -5.04
N GLN A 92 1.57 2.65 -4.76
CA GLN A 92 2.45 3.50 -3.94
C GLN A 92 2.59 2.98 -2.51
N GLN A 93 1.51 2.52 -1.89
CA GLN A 93 1.54 1.97 -0.53
C GLN A 93 2.32 0.65 -0.48
N MET A 94 2.18 -0.21 -1.48
CA MET A 94 2.97 -1.44 -1.61
C MET A 94 4.48 -1.14 -1.77
N SER A 95 4.84 -0.19 -2.64
CA SER A 95 6.22 0.26 -2.82
C SER A 95 6.81 0.84 -1.52
N LYS A 96 6.09 1.76 -0.87
CA LYS A 96 6.50 2.34 0.42
C LYS A 96 6.71 1.26 1.48
N GLY A 97 5.78 0.31 1.60
CA GLY A 97 5.87 -0.80 2.55
C GLY A 97 7.13 -1.64 2.34
N GLY A 98 7.44 -1.99 1.10
CA GLY A 98 8.66 -2.73 0.76
C GLY A 98 9.95 -1.97 1.13
N VAL A 99 10.04 -0.68 0.77
CA VAL A 99 11.22 0.15 1.10
C VAL A 99 11.39 0.32 2.60
N ARG A 100 10.31 0.62 3.32
CA ARG A 100 10.31 0.81 4.78
C ARG A 100 10.72 -0.46 5.51
N LEU A 101 10.19 -1.61 5.09
CA LEU A 101 10.57 -2.89 5.68
C LEU A 101 12.06 -3.17 5.46
N ALA A 102 12.58 -2.97 4.25
CA ALA A 102 13.99 -3.16 3.96
C ALA A 102 14.88 -2.21 4.79
N ALA A 103 14.53 -0.93 4.87
CA ALA A 103 15.26 0.06 5.67
C ALA A 103 15.25 -0.28 7.16
N TYR A 104 14.09 -0.68 7.70
CA TYR A 104 13.93 -1.06 9.09
C TYR A 104 14.77 -2.29 9.44
N LEU A 105 14.75 -3.33 8.59
CA LEU A 105 15.57 -4.53 8.79
C LEU A 105 17.06 -4.22 8.68
N ASN A 106 17.48 -3.42 7.69
CA ASN A 106 18.88 -3.00 7.57
C ASN A 106 19.36 -2.28 8.82
N ALA A 107 18.60 -1.31 9.34
CA ALA A 107 18.95 -0.59 10.56
C ALA A 107 19.01 -1.50 11.80
N MET A 108 18.17 -2.53 11.87
CA MET A 108 18.19 -3.51 12.96
C MET A 108 19.40 -4.45 12.94
N PHE A 109 19.90 -4.78 11.74
CA PHE A 109 20.96 -5.78 11.56
C PHE A 109 22.28 -5.20 11.08
N GLU A 110 22.40 -3.86 11.00
CA GLU A 110 23.65 -3.20 10.62
C GLU A 110 24.73 -3.56 11.65
N PRO A 111 25.85 -4.17 11.22
CA PRO A 111 26.91 -4.57 12.14
C PRO A 111 27.49 -3.34 12.81
N VAL A 112 27.66 -3.41 14.13
CA VAL A 112 28.36 -2.36 14.89
C VAL A 112 29.78 -2.27 14.31
N PRO A 113 30.23 -1.10 13.82
CA PRO A 113 31.59 -0.97 13.33
C PRO A 113 32.56 -1.31 14.45
N GLU A 114 33.51 -2.21 14.18
CA GLU A 114 34.60 -2.52 15.10
C GLU A 114 35.39 -1.23 15.36
N THR A 115 35.32 -0.73 16.59
CA THR A 115 36.17 0.37 17.04
C THR A 115 37.57 -0.18 17.32
N GLU A 116 38.57 0.22 16.53
CA GLU A 116 40.00 0.08 16.87
C GLU A 116 40.39 0.94 18.08
#